data_AF-A0A414ENL9-F1
#
_entry.id   AF-A0A414ENL9-F1
#
_cell.length_a   1.000
_cell.length_b   1.000
_cell.length_c   1.000
_cell.angle_alpha   90.00
_cell.angle_beta   90.00
_cell.angle_gamma   90.00
#
_symmetry.space_group_name_H-M   'P 1'
#
loop_
_entity.id
_entity.type
_entity.pdbx_description
1 polymer ?
#
loop_
_entity_poly.entity_id
_entity_poly.type
_entity_poly.pdbx_seq_one_letter_code
_entity_poly.pdbx_strand_id
1 'polypeptide(L)'
;MRKQANWRAPCIGSSRPMHGALLQVKGCGTVNAAELAIAAGDNPERIPSEASFASICGVSPIPASSGKTDRHRLNRGGNRQANKALHMIAVSRMSGDERTLAYMAKRKSDGKTKREAMRCLKRFIAREVYSTLRHPMRLKYARGEELAAMRKSLSLTQQQIARELNVPNVRLSEIERDVCPHEEIRREYDRYLNAKMSASEGLDSS
;
A
#
# COMPACT_ATOMS: atom_id res chain seq x y z
N MET A 1 -11.07 26.05 25.52
CA MET A 1 -11.88 24.81 25.63
C MET A 1 -11.68 23.96 24.37
N ARG A 2 -10.81 22.93 24.41
CA ARG A 2 -10.67 21.98 23.30
C ARG A 2 -11.87 21.04 23.32
N LYS A 3 -12.69 21.04 22.26
CA LYS A 3 -13.83 20.12 22.12
C LYS A 3 -13.30 18.69 22.23
N GLN A 4 -13.90 17.88 23.11
CA GLN A 4 -13.61 16.45 23.16
C GLN A 4 -14.01 15.84 21.81
N ALA A 5 -13.01 15.45 21.02
CA ALA A 5 -13.27 14.68 19.81
C ALA A 5 -13.85 13.32 20.23
N ASN A 6 -15.06 13.02 19.74
CA ASN A 6 -15.80 11.82 20.14
C ASN A 6 -15.24 10.59 19.40
N TRP A 7 -14.13 10.05 19.87
CA TRP A 7 -13.42 8.90 19.28
C TRP A 7 -14.12 7.53 19.48
N ARG A 8 -15.39 7.53 19.92
CA ARG A 8 -16.14 6.35 20.38
C ARG A 8 -16.79 5.50 19.28
N ALA A 9 -16.65 5.84 18.01
CA ALA A 9 -17.24 5.03 16.94
C ALA A 9 -16.52 3.67 16.79
N PRO A 10 -17.20 2.52 16.97
CA PRO A 10 -16.60 1.21 16.67
C PRO A 10 -16.25 1.11 15.18
N CYS A 11 -15.12 0.49 14.82
CA CYS A 11 -14.69 0.28 13.41
C CYS A 11 -15.62 -0.73 12.66
N ILE A 12 -16.79 -1.05 13.20
CA ILE A 12 -17.71 -2.06 12.66
C ILE A 12 -18.52 -1.39 11.54
N GLY A 13 -18.09 -1.59 10.30
CA GLY A 13 -18.88 -1.27 9.10
C GLY A 13 -18.60 0.08 8.42
N SER A 14 -17.59 0.85 8.85
CA SER A 14 -17.22 2.08 8.13
C SER A 14 -16.39 1.74 6.89
N SER A 15 -16.89 2.11 5.70
CA SER A 15 -16.14 2.15 4.44
C SER A 15 -14.69 2.58 4.67
N ARG A 16 -13.75 1.62 4.61
CA ARG A 16 -12.33 1.95 4.75
C ARG A 16 -11.97 2.86 3.57
N PRO A 17 -11.32 4.02 3.77
CA PRO A 17 -10.89 4.88 2.66
C PRO A 17 -9.66 4.25 1.97
N MET A 18 -9.86 3.09 1.35
CA MET A 18 -8.83 2.33 0.62
C MET A 18 -8.37 3.06 -0.65
N HIS A 19 -9.26 3.88 -1.21
CA HIS A 19 -9.08 4.60 -2.48
C HIS A 19 -7.89 5.57 -2.46
N GLY A 20 -7.63 6.25 -1.33
CA GLY A 20 -6.53 7.22 -1.25
C GLY A 20 -5.14 6.58 -1.19
N ALA A 21 -5.04 5.33 -0.75
CA ALA A 21 -3.75 4.64 -0.66
C ALA A 21 -3.18 4.29 -2.04
N LEU A 22 -4.04 4.06 -3.04
CA LEU A 22 -3.62 3.80 -4.42
C LEU A 22 -2.88 4.98 -5.05
N LEU A 23 -3.13 6.21 -4.61
CA LEU A 23 -2.42 7.40 -5.09
C LEU A 23 -0.96 7.44 -4.64
N GLN A 24 -0.58 6.68 -3.62
CA GLN A 24 0.81 6.55 -3.17
C GLN A 24 1.62 5.58 -4.04
N VAL A 25 0.95 4.78 -4.87
CA VAL A 25 1.61 3.88 -5.82
C VAL A 25 2.26 4.71 -6.92
N LYS A 26 3.58 4.62 -7.08
CA LYS A 26 4.33 5.40 -8.08
C LYS A 26 3.72 5.24 -9.48
N GLY A 27 3.46 6.34 -10.18
CA GLY A 27 2.85 6.35 -11.52
C GLY A 27 1.33 6.08 -11.55
N CYS A 28 0.68 5.96 -10.39
CA CYS A 28 -0.77 5.80 -10.27
C CYS A 28 -1.45 7.17 -10.19
N GLY A 29 -1.99 7.65 -11.31
CA GLY A 29 -2.86 8.82 -11.34
C GLY A 29 -4.26 8.50 -10.82
N THR A 30 -5.06 9.55 -10.56
CA THR A 30 -6.43 9.46 -10.04
C THR A 30 -7.34 8.55 -10.86
N VAL A 31 -7.28 8.65 -12.19
CA VAL A 31 -8.08 7.82 -13.12
C VAL A 31 -7.68 6.34 -13.00
N ASN A 32 -6.37 6.05 -13.02
CA ASN A 32 -5.87 4.68 -12.91
C ASN A 32 -6.19 4.08 -11.54
N ALA A 33 -6.10 4.88 -10.47
CA ALA A 33 -6.47 4.48 -9.12
C ALA A 33 -7.97 4.15 -9.03
N ALA A 34 -8.83 4.96 -9.63
CA ALA A 34 -10.27 4.70 -9.68
C ALA A 34 -10.60 3.41 -10.44
N GLU A 35 -10.02 3.20 -11.63
CA GLU A 35 -10.23 1.96 -12.40
C GLU A 35 -9.79 0.70 -11.63
N LEU A 36 -8.67 0.78 -10.90
CA LEU A 36 -8.17 -0.32 -10.08
C LEU A 36 -9.03 -0.57 -8.83
N ALA A 37 -9.53 0.50 -8.21
CA ALA A 37 -10.43 0.38 -7.07
C ALA A 37 -11.78 -0.21 -7.49
N ILE A 38 -12.35 0.22 -8.62
CA ILE A 38 -13.57 -0.36 -9.20
C ILE A 38 -13.37 -1.85 -9.48
N ALA A 39 -12.22 -2.24 -10.02
CA ALA A 39 -11.91 -3.64 -10.29
C ALA A 39 -11.73 -4.48 -9.02
N ALA A 40 -11.24 -3.88 -7.93
CA ALA A 40 -11.12 -4.55 -6.63
C ALA A 40 -12.46 -4.61 -5.87
N GLY A 41 -13.33 -3.61 -6.08
CA GLY A 41 -14.55 -3.38 -5.31
C GLY A 41 -14.27 -2.86 -3.90
N ASP A 42 -15.35 -2.58 -3.17
CA ASP A 42 -15.27 -2.02 -1.80
C ASP A 42 -14.76 -3.02 -0.75
N ASN A 43 -14.76 -4.31 -1.09
CA ASN A 43 -14.37 -5.41 -0.19
C ASN A 43 -13.18 -6.19 -0.76
N PRO A 44 -11.94 -5.68 -0.68
CA PRO A 44 -10.77 -6.39 -1.20
C PRO A 44 -10.46 -7.67 -0.45
N GLU A 45 -11.07 -7.91 0.72
CA GLU A 45 -10.97 -9.19 1.44
C GLU A 45 -11.61 -10.36 0.68
N ARG A 46 -12.55 -10.06 -0.23
CA ARG A 46 -13.14 -11.06 -1.14
C ARG A 46 -12.13 -11.59 -2.15
N ILE A 47 -11.05 -10.86 -2.40
CA ILE A 47 -9.98 -11.28 -3.29
C ILE A 47 -8.96 -12.03 -2.45
N PRO A 48 -8.89 -13.36 -2.52
CA PRO A 48 -8.15 -14.15 -1.54
C PRO A 48 -6.63 -14.08 -1.75
N SER A 49 -6.18 -13.73 -2.95
CA SER A 49 -4.76 -13.75 -3.29
C SER A 49 -4.36 -12.72 -4.35
N GLU A 50 -3.05 -12.42 -4.37
CA GLU A 50 -2.41 -11.63 -5.42
C GLU A 50 -2.65 -12.22 -6.82
N ALA A 51 -2.72 -13.55 -6.95
CA ALA A 51 -2.98 -14.23 -8.20
C ALA A 51 -4.41 -14.03 -8.69
N SER A 52 -5.38 -14.09 -7.77
CA SER A 52 -6.78 -13.78 -8.05
C SER A 52 -6.93 -12.34 -8.54
N PHE A 53 -6.28 -11.37 -7.89
CA PHE A 53 -6.30 -9.97 -8.33
C PHE A 53 -5.73 -9.78 -9.74
N ALA A 54 -4.59 -10.41 -10.04
CA ALA A 54 -4.04 -10.34 -11.40
C ALA A 54 -4.91 -11.03 -12.45
N SER A 55 -5.62 -12.09 -12.07
CA SER A 55 -6.58 -12.73 -12.96
C SER A 55 -7.73 -11.78 -13.30
N ILE A 56 -8.29 -11.10 -12.27
CA ILE A 56 -9.32 -10.06 -12.43
C ILE A 56 -8.81 -8.94 -13.34
N CYS A 57 -7.58 -8.47 -13.14
CA CYS A 57 -6.97 -7.42 -13.97
C CYS A 57 -6.50 -7.91 -15.35
N GLY A 58 -6.61 -9.21 -15.67
CA GLY A 58 -6.15 -9.78 -16.94
C GLY A 58 -4.63 -9.76 -17.14
N VAL A 59 -3.86 -9.68 -16.06
CA VAL A 59 -2.38 -9.70 -16.09
C VAL A 59 -1.81 -11.00 -15.51
N SER A 60 -2.67 -11.98 -15.20
CA SER A 60 -2.20 -13.32 -14.84
C SER A 60 -1.49 -13.98 -16.03
N PRO A 61 -0.30 -14.57 -15.82
CA PRO A 61 0.37 -15.34 -16.84
C PRO A 61 -0.45 -16.61 -17.14
N ILE A 62 -0.82 -16.83 -18.41
CA ILE A 62 -1.46 -18.08 -18.83
C ILE A 62 -0.42 -18.90 -19.60
N PRO A 63 -0.08 -20.11 -19.14
CA PRO A 63 0.83 -20.97 -19.89
C PRO A 63 0.24 -21.26 -21.27
N ALA A 64 1.07 -21.11 -22.30
CA ALA A 64 0.72 -21.33 -23.69
C ALA A 64 1.73 -22.31 -24.31
N SER A 65 1.96 -23.41 -23.61
CA SER A 65 2.86 -24.47 -24.02
C SER A 65 2.32 -25.84 -23.64
N SER A 66 2.50 -26.78 -24.56
CA SER A 66 2.21 -28.21 -24.39
C SER A 66 3.50 -29.06 -24.35
N GLY A 67 4.67 -28.43 -24.17
CA GLY A 67 5.99 -29.06 -24.27
C GLY A 67 7.14 -28.22 -23.67
N LYS A 68 8.38 -28.39 -24.15
CA LYS A 68 9.64 -27.81 -23.60
C LYS A 68 9.79 -26.28 -23.65
N THR A 69 8.92 -25.54 -24.33
CA THR A 69 9.00 -24.08 -24.42
C THR A 69 8.16 -23.42 -23.33
N ASP A 70 8.75 -22.56 -22.49
CA ASP A 70 8.00 -21.77 -21.51
C ASP A 70 7.52 -20.44 -22.13
N ARG A 71 6.34 -20.47 -22.78
CA ARG A 71 5.69 -19.27 -23.33
C ARG A 71 4.39 -18.98 -22.61
N HIS A 72 4.15 -17.69 -22.38
CA HIS A 72 2.96 -17.22 -21.69
C HIS A 72 2.12 -16.30 -22.59
N ARG A 73 0.83 -16.62 -22.75
CA ARG A 73 -0.13 -15.79 -23.47
C ARG A 73 -0.80 -14.76 -22.55
N LEU A 74 -1.37 -13.73 -23.18
CA LEU A 74 -2.18 -12.72 -22.50
C LEU A 74 -3.50 -13.32 -22.01
N ASN A 75 -3.90 -12.98 -20.78
CA ASN A 75 -5.23 -13.30 -20.28
C ASN A 75 -6.29 -12.39 -20.90
N ARG A 76 -7.17 -12.98 -21.73
CA ARG A 76 -8.28 -12.27 -22.39
C ARG A 76 -9.57 -12.24 -21.55
N GLY A 77 -9.68 -12.97 -20.45
CA GLY A 77 -10.89 -13.01 -19.62
C GLY A 77 -10.99 -11.88 -18.58
N GLY A 78 -9.89 -11.16 -18.30
CA GLY A 78 -9.88 -10.12 -17.26
C GLY A 78 -10.41 -8.76 -17.70
N ASN A 79 -10.64 -7.89 -16.72
CA ASN A 79 -11.09 -6.50 -16.87
C ASN A 79 -10.09 -5.68 -17.72
N ARG A 80 -10.55 -5.20 -18.88
CA ARG A 80 -9.75 -4.45 -19.85
C ARG A 80 -9.36 -3.06 -19.36
N GLN A 81 -10.21 -2.40 -18.58
CA GLN A 81 -9.93 -1.08 -18.01
C GLN A 81 -8.81 -1.20 -16.98
N ALA A 82 -8.95 -2.11 -16.01
CA ALA A 82 -7.88 -2.38 -15.03
C ALA A 82 -6.55 -2.77 -15.70
N ASN A 83 -6.60 -3.55 -16.79
CA ASN A 83 -5.43 -3.91 -17.57
C ASN A 83 -4.76 -2.68 -18.23
N LYS A 84 -5.58 -1.73 -18.73
CA LYS A 84 -5.15 -0.45 -19.29
C LYS A 84 -4.55 0.45 -18.20
N ALA A 85 -5.20 0.59 -17.04
CA ALA A 85 -4.64 1.31 -15.89
C ALA A 85 -3.23 0.79 -15.52
N LEU A 86 -3.07 -0.54 -15.38
CA LEU A 86 -1.75 -1.15 -15.11
C LEU A 86 -0.73 -0.88 -16.23
N HIS A 87 -1.18 -0.80 -17.49
CA HIS A 87 -0.30 -0.44 -18.59
C HIS A 87 0.17 1.02 -18.49
N MET A 88 -0.75 1.95 -18.22
CA MET A 88 -0.44 3.37 -18.08
C MET A 88 0.51 3.62 -16.90
N ILE A 89 0.30 2.94 -15.77
CA ILE A 89 1.22 2.99 -14.62
C ILE A 89 2.61 2.47 -15.03
N ALA A 90 2.68 1.35 -15.75
CA ALA A 90 3.95 0.80 -16.21
C ALA A 90 4.70 1.77 -17.15
N VAL A 91 3.99 2.39 -18.09
CA VAL A 91 4.56 3.40 -19.00
C VAL A 91 5.07 4.62 -18.23
N SER A 92 4.27 5.15 -17.30
CA SER A 92 4.66 6.25 -16.44
C SER A 92 5.92 5.93 -15.63
N ARG A 93 6.00 4.74 -15.02
CA ARG A 93 7.18 4.28 -14.27
C ARG A 93 8.42 4.17 -15.14
N MET A 94 8.30 3.66 -16.37
CA MET A 94 9.46 3.59 -17.27
C MET A 94 10.03 4.96 -17.66
N SER A 95 9.27 6.05 -17.49
CA SER A 95 9.75 7.39 -17.82
C SER A 95 10.66 8.01 -16.73
N GLY A 96 10.62 7.52 -15.50
CA GLY A 96 11.31 8.20 -14.38
C GLY A 96 11.52 7.36 -13.13
N ASP A 97 11.36 6.05 -13.19
CA ASP A 97 11.64 5.14 -12.08
C ASP A 97 12.84 4.24 -12.40
N GLU A 98 13.97 4.55 -11.78
CA GLU A 98 15.23 3.81 -11.93
C GLU A 98 15.07 2.33 -11.54
N ARG A 99 14.30 2.03 -10.49
CA ARG A 99 13.99 0.66 -10.08
C ARG A 99 13.28 -0.13 -11.19
N THR A 100 12.32 0.49 -11.85
CA THR A 100 11.58 -0.13 -12.97
C THR A 100 12.47 -0.29 -14.19
N LEU A 101 13.34 0.68 -14.49
CA LEU A 101 14.30 0.60 -15.58
C LEU A 101 15.30 -0.54 -15.37
N ALA A 102 15.89 -0.64 -14.17
CA ALA A 102 16.79 -1.73 -13.80
C ALA A 102 16.11 -3.11 -13.90
N TYR A 103 14.86 -3.21 -13.45
CA TYR A 103 14.07 -4.45 -13.60
C TYR A 103 13.85 -4.81 -15.08
N MET A 104 13.51 -3.83 -15.92
CA MET A 104 13.30 -4.05 -17.35
C MET A 104 14.59 -4.45 -18.06
N ALA A 105 15.72 -3.82 -17.71
CA ALA A 105 17.04 -4.18 -18.21
C ALA A 105 17.40 -5.63 -17.83
N LYS A 106 17.19 -6.01 -16.57
CA LYS A 106 17.38 -7.40 -16.10
C LYS A 106 16.50 -8.39 -16.87
N ARG A 107 15.22 -8.07 -17.12
CA ARG A 107 14.36 -8.96 -17.90
C ARG A 107 14.79 -9.08 -19.36
N LYS A 108 15.37 -8.03 -19.93
CA LYS A 108 15.94 -8.06 -21.28
C LYS A 108 17.22 -8.92 -21.32
N SER A 109 18.07 -8.85 -20.30
CA SER A 109 19.25 -9.73 -20.20
C SER A 109 18.88 -11.20 -19.98
N ASP A 110 17.75 -11.47 -19.30
CA ASP A 110 17.17 -12.83 -19.17
C ASP A 110 16.64 -13.40 -20.51
N GLY A 111 16.82 -12.69 -21.64
CA GLY A 111 16.37 -13.13 -22.96
C GLY A 111 14.88 -12.86 -23.27
N LYS A 112 14.16 -12.14 -22.39
CA LYS A 112 12.74 -11.82 -22.63
C LYS A 112 12.57 -10.71 -23.66
N THR A 113 11.58 -10.86 -24.53
CA THR A 113 11.18 -9.77 -25.43
C THR A 113 10.62 -8.58 -24.62
N LYS A 114 10.65 -7.38 -25.21
CA LYS A 114 10.07 -6.17 -24.58
C LYS A 114 8.61 -6.39 -24.15
N ARG A 115 7.83 -7.13 -24.94
CA ARG A 115 6.42 -7.46 -24.65
C ARG A 115 6.29 -8.39 -23.45
N GLU A 116 7.17 -9.37 -23.30
CA GLU A 116 7.18 -10.28 -22.14
C GLU A 116 7.67 -9.59 -20.87
N ALA A 117 8.74 -8.80 -20.97
CA ALA A 117 9.22 -7.98 -19.87
C ALA A 117 8.13 -7.02 -19.36
N MET A 118 7.38 -6.38 -20.28
CA MET A 118 6.24 -5.54 -19.93
C MET A 118 5.12 -6.32 -19.22
N ARG A 119 4.82 -7.56 -19.65
CA ARG A 119 3.84 -8.41 -18.94
C ARG A 119 4.30 -8.73 -17.52
N CYS A 120 5.59 -9.06 -17.34
CA CYS A 120 6.17 -9.26 -16.01
C CYS A 120 6.08 -8.00 -15.14
N LEU A 121 6.37 -6.82 -15.70
CA LEU A 121 6.26 -5.54 -15.00
C LEU A 121 4.80 -5.26 -14.56
N LYS A 122 3.82 -5.46 -15.45
CA LYS A 122 2.41 -5.29 -15.11
C LYS A 122 1.95 -6.25 -14.00
N ARG A 123 2.44 -7.49 -14.01
CA ARG A 123 2.18 -8.46 -12.94
C ARG A 123 2.80 -8.02 -11.61
N PHE A 124 4.00 -7.46 -11.65
CA PHE A 124 4.66 -6.88 -10.48
C PHE A 124 3.87 -5.70 -9.91
N ILE A 125 3.42 -4.77 -10.76
CA ILE A 125 2.60 -3.63 -10.35
C ILE A 125 1.27 -4.12 -9.76
N ALA A 126 0.61 -5.11 -10.37
CA ALA A 126 -0.63 -5.66 -9.83
C ALA A 126 -0.46 -6.26 -8.43
N ARG A 127 0.69 -6.89 -8.15
CA ARG A 127 1.03 -7.36 -6.81
C ARG A 127 1.17 -6.21 -5.81
N GLU A 128 1.87 -5.14 -6.21
CA GLU A 128 2.06 -3.95 -5.39
C GLU A 128 0.72 -3.26 -5.08
N VAL A 129 -0.14 -3.13 -6.09
CA VAL A 129 -1.51 -2.60 -5.95
C VAL A 129 -2.34 -3.47 -5.02
N TYR A 130 -2.31 -4.81 -5.16
CA TYR A 130 -3.03 -5.70 -4.25
C TYR A 130 -2.55 -5.55 -2.80
N SER A 131 -1.24 -5.47 -2.59
CA SER A 131 -0.68 -5.23 -1.25
C SER A 131 -1.14 -3.88 -0.68
N THR A 132 -1.20 -2.85 -1.52
CA THR A 132 -1.72 -1.52 -1.16
C THR A 132 -3.20 -1.58 -0.76
N LEU A 133 -4.02 -2.30 -1.52
CA LEU A 133 -5.45 -2.46 -1.24
C LEU A 133 -5.70 -3.21 0.08
N ARG A 134 -4.89 -4.22 0.38
CA ARG A 134 -5.01 -5.02 1.61
C ARG A 134 -4.43 -4.30 2.83
N HIS A 135 -3.43 -3.43 2.61
CA HIS A 135 -2.73 -2.71 3.67
C HIS A 135 -2.58 -1.21 3.35
N PRO A 136 -3.70 -0.47 3.22
CA PRO A 136 -3.68 0.93 2.78
C PRO A 136 -2.88 1.85 3.71
N MET A 137 -2.72 1.44 4.97
CA MET A 137 -2.01 2.20 6.00
C MET A 137 -0.49 2.16 5.85
N ARG A 138 0.07 1.09 5.27
CA ARG A 138 1.53 0.91 5.13
C ARG A 138 2.19 1.91 4.18
N LEU A 139 1.40 2.62 3.38
CA LEU A 139 1.91 3.56 2.36
C LEU A 139 1.66 5.02 2.69
N LYS A 140 0.76 5.32 3.64
CA LYS A 140 0.46 6.70 4.05
C LYS A 140 1.19 7.11 5.33
N TYR A 141 1.48 6.15 6.22
CA TYR A 141 2.01 6.41 7.57
C TYR A 141 3.10 5.40 7.93
N ALA A 142 3.97 5.76 8.89
CA ALA A 142 4.93 4.84 9.51
C ALA A 142 4.22 3.58 10.01
N ARG A 143 4.87 2.42 9.95
CA ARG A 143 4.28 1.13 10.36
C ARG A 143 3.93 1.15 11.85
N GLY A 144 2.91 0.39 12.26
CA GLY A 144 2.54 0.30 13.67
C GLY A 144 3.71 -0.15 14.54
N GLU A 145 4.51 -1.08 14.02
CA GLU A 145 5.74 -1.58 14.63
C GLU A 145 6.81 -0.48 14.82
N GLU A 146 6.96 0.42 13.84
CA GLU A 146 7.92 1.54 13.89
C GLU A 146 7.50 2.57 14.94
N LEU A 147 6.21 2.92 14.99
CA LEU A 147 5.64 3.79 16.03
C LEU A 147 5.85 3.19 17.43
N ALA A 148 5.62 1.88 17.57
CA ALA A 148 5.87 1.17 18.82
C ALA A 148 7.36 1.16 19.21
N ALA A 149 8.26 1.02 18.24
CA ALA A 149 9.70 1.07 18.47
C ALA A 149 10.16 2.47 18.90
N MET A 150 9.72 3.53 18.21
CA MET A 150 10.00 4.92 18.58
C MET A 150 9.48 5.24 19.98
N ARG A 151 8.25 4.86 20.29
CA ARG A 151 7.68 5.02 21.64
C ARG A 151 8.54 4.33 22.71
N LYS A 152 8.98 3.09 22.45
CA LYS A 152 9.83 2.33 23.38
C LYS A 152 11.19 2.99 23.57
N SER A 153 11.81 3.51 22.51
CA SER A 153 13.09 4.23 22.61
C SER A 153 12.99 5.49 23.47
N LEU A 154 11.84 6.18 23.42
CA LEU A 154 11.54 7.34 24.27
C LEU A 154 11.07 6.96 25.68
N SER A 155 11.05 5.67 26.04
CA SER A 155 10.55 5.16 27.32
C SER A 155 9.12 5.57 27.66
N LEU A 156 8.28 5.77 26.64
CA LEU A 156 6.88 6.17 26.80
C LEU A 156 5.93 4.96 26.83
N THR A 157 4.94 5.00 27.73
CA THR A 157 3.87 3.99 27.78
C THR A 157 2.73 4.36 26.83
N GLN A 158 1.99 3.36 26.32
CA GLN A 158 0.78 3.62 25.53
C GLN A 158 -0.23 4.48 26.32
N GLN A 159 -0.34 4.29 27.64
CA GLN A 159 -1.24 5.06 28.50
C GLN A 159 -0.87 6.55 28.57
N GLN A 160 0.42 6.89 28.67
CA GLN A 160 0.86 8.29 28.72
C GLN A 160 0.51 9.02 27.42
N ILE A 161 0.78 8.40 26.28
CA ILE A 161 0.46 9.00 24.97
C ILE A 161 -1.06 9.08 24.77
N ALA A 162 -1.81 8.07 25.20
CA ALA A 162 -3.27 8.08 25.16
C ALA A 162 -3.86 9.27 25.93
N ARG A 163 -3.29 9.58 27.11
CA ARG A 163 -3.70 10.75 27.91
C ARG A 163 -3.37 12.06 27.18
N GLU A 164 -2.16 12.17 26.63
CA GLU A 164 -1.69 13.39 25.95
C GLU A 164 -2.51 13.70 24.69
N LEU A 165 -2.78 12.68 23.88
CA LEU A 165 -3.59 12.79 22.67
C LEU A 165 -5.10 12.78 22.95
N ASN A 166 -5.51 12.59 24.21
CA ASN A 166 -6.91 12.44 24.62
C ASN A 166 -7.67 11.37 23.79
N VAL A 167 -7.03 10.20 23.61
CA VAL A 167 -7.59 9.05 22.89
C VAL A 167 -7.65 7.83 23.80
N PRO A 168 -8.60 6.89 23.60
CA PRO A 168 -8.59 5.63 24.32
C PRO A 168 -7.33 4.82 24.01
N ASN A 169 -6.69 4.23 25.03
CA ASN A 169 -5.48 3.41 24.86
C ASN A 169 -5.66 2.28 23.82
N VAL A 170 -6.86 1.68 23.79
CA VAL A 170 -7.22 0.66 22.79
C VAL A 170 -6.92 1.11 21.36
N ARG A 171 -7.10 2.39 21.03
CA ARG A 171 -6.81 2.94 19.69
C ARG A 171 -5.32 2.93 19.38
N LEU A 172 -4.47 3.29 20.34
CA LEU A 172 -3.01 3.22 20.15
C LEU A 172 -2.54 1.77 20.01
N SER A 173 -3.11 0.84 20.78
CA SER A 173 -2.86 -0.60 20.63
C SER A 173 -3.31 -1.14 19.27
N GLU A 174 -4.48 -0.71 18.77
CA GLU A 174 -4.98 -1.07 17.44
C GLU A 174 -4.06 -0.55 16.32
N ILE A 175 -3.55 0.69 16.46
CA ILE A 175 -2.63 1.32 15.52
C ILE A 175 -1.28 0.59 15.51
N GLU A 176 -0.70 0.31 16.67
CA GLU A 176 0.59 -0.39 16.77
C GLU A 176 0.54 -1.82 16.21
N ARG A 177 -0.63 -2.47 16.26
CA ARG A 177 -0.87 -3.80 15.66
C ARG A 177 -1.38 -3.76 14.22
N ASP A 178 -1.50 -2.57 13.62
CA ASP A 178 -2.06 -2.35 12.27
C ASP A 178 -3.45 -3.00 12.06
N VAL A 179 -4.28 -3.04 13.11
CA VAL A 179 -5.61 -3.69 13.07
C VAL A 179 -6.69 -2.75 12.53
N CYS A 180 -6.73 -1.48 12.98
CA CYS A 180 -7.68 -0.48 12.48
C CYS A 180 -6.93 0.79 12.01
N PRO A 181 -7.33 1.40 10.87
CA PRO A 181 -6.66 2.57 10.30
C PRO A 181 -6.53 3.80 11.20
N HIS A 182 -7.61 4.23 11.86
CA HIS A 182 -7.71 5.48 12.63
C HIS A 182 -6.79 6.60 12.12
N GLU A 183 -7.04 7.04 10.89
CA GLU A 183 -6.12 7.90 10.11
C GLU A 183 -5.68 9.16 10.88
N GLU A 184 -6.63 9.84 11.52
CA GLU A 184 -6.36 11.06 12.29
C GLU A 184 -5.50 10.79 13.53
N ILE A 185 -5.86 9.76 14.32
CA ILE A 185 -5.14 9.40 15.55
C ILE A 185 -3.71 8.96 15.20
N ARG A 186 -3.53 8.18 14.12
CA ARG A 186 -2.20 7.74 13.68
C ARG A 186 -1.33 8.91 13.25
N ARG A 187 -1.89 9.88 12.53
CA ARG A 187 -1.18 11.10 12.11
C ARG A 187 -0.74 11.94 13.31
N GLU A 188 -1.61 12.11 14.30
CA GLU A 188 -1.27 12.85 15.52
C GLU A 188 -0.23 12.11 16.36
N TYR A 189 -0.34 10.78 16.46
CA TYR A 189 0.62 9.94 17.16
C TYR A 189 2.02 10.01 16.55
N ASP A 190 2.11 9.88 15.22
CA ASP A 190 3.37 10.00 14.49
C ASP A 190 4.00 11.38 14.67
N ARG A 191 3.22 12.46 14.53
CA ARG A 191 3.69 13.83 14.76
C ARG A 191 4.23 14.02 16.19
N TYR A 192 3.53 13.47 17.18
CA TYR A 192 3.92 13.57 18.58
C TYR A 192 5.25 12.86 18.86
N LEU A 193 5.44 11.64 18.34
CA LEU A 193 6.68 10.89 18.51
C LEU A 193 7.86 11.58 17.83
N ASN A 194 7.69 12.06 16.59
CA ASN A 194 8.74 12.78 15.87
C ASN A 194 9.14 14.07 16.61
N ALA A 195 8.18 14.81 17.16
CA ALA A 195 8.46 16.01 17.95
C ALA A 195 9.25 15.69 19.24
N LYS A 196 8.95 14.57 19.91
CA LYS A 196 9.68 14.12 21.10
C LYS A 196 11.08 13.62 20.77
N MET A 197 11.24 12.88 19.67
CA MET A 197 12.54 12.41 19.19
C MET A 197 13.47 13.58 18.85
N SER A 198 12.95 14.58 18.15
CA SER A 198 13.72 15.79 17.82
C SER A 198 14.14 16.58 19.07
N ALA A 199 13.30 16.57 20.12
CA ALA A 199 13.61 17.25 21.38
C ALA A 199 14.68 16.50 22.21
N SER A 200 14.75 15.17 22.13
CA SER A 200 15.82 14.41 22.81
C SER A 200 17.18 14.58 22.12
N GLU A 201 17.23 14.63 20.79
CA GLU A 201 18.48 14.79 20.04
C GLU A 201 19.14 16.17 20.25
N GLY A 202 18.33 17.22 20.47
CA GLY A 202 18.84 18.57 20.73
C GLY A 202 19.50 18.78 22.10
N LEU A 203 19.29 17.88 23.06
CA LEU A 203 19.87 17.97 24.41
C LEU A 203 21.30 17.41 24.49
N ASP A 204 21.66 16.49 23.60
CA ASP A 204 22.99 15.84 23.59
C ASP A 204 24.06 16.65 22.82
N SER A 205 23.70 17.83 22.30
CA SER A 205 24.55 18.68 21.45
C SER A 205 25.05 19.96 22.15
N SER A 206 24.87 20.11 23.46
CA SER A 206 25.26 21.28 24.26
C SER A 206 26.25 20.94 25.37
#